data_AF-B9TDV4-F1
#
_entry.id   AF-B9TDV4-F1
#
_cell.length_a   1.000
_cell.length_b   1.000
_cell.length_c   1.000
_cell.angle_alpha   90.00
_cell.angle_beta   90.00
_cell.angle_gamma   90.00
#
_symmetry.space_group_name_H-M   'P 1'
#
loop_
_entity.id
_entity.type
_entity.pdbx_description
1 polymer ?
#
loop_
_entity_poly.entity_id
_entity_poly.type
_entity_poly.pdbx_seq_one_letter_code
_entity_poly.pdbx_strand_id
1 'polypeptide(L)'
;MSHYNPNCGAAKTLIQHLIRFVAHSGDVDAATTALLEDILATEISPELVPGEEVQATESFVGPYALQDFNLYYMTRYGMAPSKIAFLAWSAWHDATAGGWPVGLPETARRAYDLAEIRKWLELFLKRFFANQFKRSAVPNGPKISSGGALSPRGDWRMPSDASATAWLVELDVN
;
A
#
# COMPACT_ATOMS: atom_id res chain seq x y z
N MET A 1 17.84 -10.89 5.87
CA MET A 1 17.96 -9.47 6.27
C MET A 1 18.86 -8.76 5.28
N SER A 2 18.51 -7.54 4.83
CA SER A 2 19.40 -6.72 3.99
C SER A 2 20.26 -5.79 4.86
N HIS A 3 21.37 -5.29 4.30
CA HIS A 3 22.19 -4.27 4.97
C HIS A 3 21.57 -2.87 4.88
N TYR A 4 20.91 -2.58 3.75
CA TYR A 4 20.21 -1.33 3.48
C TYR A 4 18.96 -1.63 2.63
N ASN A 5 17.87 -0.89 2.85
CA ASN A 5 16.64 -1.02 2.08
C ASN A 5 16.28 0.32 1.43
N PRO A 6 16.56 0.52 0.13
CA PRO A 6 16.25 1.78 -0.56
C PRO A 6 14.74 1.99 -0.74
N ASN A 7 13.95 0.91 -0.73
CA ASN A 7 12.52 0.93 -1.00
C ASN A 7 11.66 1.04 0.27
N CYS A 8 12.26 1.08 1.47
CA CYS A 8 11.50 1.03 2.72
C CYS A 8 10.57 2.23 2.95
N GLY A 9 10.84 3.36 2.30
CA GLY A 9 10.04 4.57 2.38
C GLY A 9 9.01 4.73 1.26
N ALA A 10 9.00 3.84 0.27
CA ALA A 10 8.12 3.92 -0.89
C ALA A 10 6.88 3.04 -0.70
N ALA A 11 5.70 3.63 -0.84
CA ALA A 11 4.43 2.92 -0.84
C ALA A 11 4.31 2.06 -2.12
N LYS A 12 3.56 0.95 -2.05
CA LYS A 12 3.49 0.01 -3.18
C LYS A 12 2.81 0.65 -4.39
N THR A 13 1.80 1.48 -4.16
CA THR A 13 1.13 2.30 -5.18
C THR A 13 2.10 3.27 -5.87
N LEU A 14 3.10 3.81 -5.16
CA LEU A 14 4.08 4.74 -5.73
C LEU A 14 5.10 4.06 -6.65
N ILE A 15 5.49 2.80 -6.35
CA ILE A 15 6.54 2.08 -7.09
C ILE A 15 6.24 2.02 -8.60
N GLN A 16 5.00 1.76 -8.99
CA GLN A 16 4.63 1.70 -10.41
C GLN A 16 4.85 3.03 -11.12
N HIS A 17 4.56 4.16 -10.44
CA HIS A 17 4.79 5.49 -11.00
C HIS A 17 6.27 5.83 -11.10
N LEU A 18 7.10 5.38 -10.16
CA LEU A 18 8.56 5.56 -10.24
C LEU A 18 9.15 4.78 -11.43
N ILE A 19 8.68 3.55 -11.66
CA ILE A 19 9.12 2.75 -12.82
C ILE A 19 8.69 3.43 -14.12
N ARG A 20 7.42 3.87 -14.23
CA ARG A 20 6.93 4.61 -15.40
C ARG A 20 7.73 5.88 -15.64
N PHE A 21 8.03 6.62 -14.57
CA PHE A 21 8.83 7.84 -14.64
C PHE A 21 10.22 7.58 -15.23
N VAL A 22 10.95 6.58 -14.71
CA VAL A 22 12.28 6.23 -15.22
C VAL A 22 12.22 5.72 -16.67
N ALA A 23 11.23 4.91 -17.01
CA ALA A 23 11.05 4.41 -18.37
C ALA A 23 10.89 5.54 -19.41
N HIS A 24 10.34 6.69 -18.98
CA HIS A 24 10.03 7.84 -19.84
C HIS A 24 10.87 9.09 -19.53
N SER A 25 11.91 8.99 -18.70
CA SER A 25 12.73 10.16 -18.33
C SER A 25 13.75 10.55 -19.41
N GLY A 26 14.07 9.64 -20.33
CA GLY A 26 15.16 9.79 -21.29
C GLY A 26 16.53 9.37 -20.74
N ASP A 27 16.60 8.88 -19.50
CA ASP A 27 17.85 8.45 -18.87
C ASP A 27 18.26 7.01 -19.24
N VAL A 28 17.36 6.25 -19.87
CA VAL A 28 17.55 4.84 -20.24
C VAL A 28 17.34 4.63 -21.74
N ASP A 29 17.91 3.56 -22.27
CA ASP A 29 17.75 3.22 -23.69
C ASP A 29 16.38 2.58 -23.99
N ALA A 30 16.03 2.52 -25.27
CA ALA A 30 14.73 2.02 -25.72
C ALA A 30 14.48 0.56 -25.31
N ALA A 31 15.55 -0.26 -25.24
CA ALA A 31 15.45 -1.65 -24.78
C ALA A 31 15.07 -1.72 -23.30
N THR A 32 15.67 -0.87 -22.46
CA THR A 32 15.35 -0.76 -21.04
C THR A 32 13.95 -0.21 -20.84
N THR A 33 13.52 0.81 -21.60
CA THR A 33 12.13 1.30 -21.56
C THR A 33 11.14 0.17 -21.83
N ALA A 34 11.32 -0.59 -22.91
CA ALA A 34 10.44 -1.71 -23.24
C ALA A 34 10.41 -2.79 -22.14
N LEU A 35 11.55 -3.10 -21.53
CA LEU A 35 11.64 -4.04 -20.41
C LEU A 35 10.88 -3.53 -19.17
N LEU A 36 11.02 -2.25 -18.82
CA LEU A 36 10.32 -1.67 -17.68
C LEU A 36 8.80 -1.64 -17.89
N GLU A 37 8.35 -1.41 -19.12
CA GLU A 37 6.93 -1.52 -19.50
C GLU A 37 6.40 -2.96 -19.39
N ASP A 38 7.19 -3.95 -19.82
CA ASP A 38 6.85 -5.37 -19.67
C ASP A 38 6.75 -5.80 -18.19
N ILE A 39 7.68 -5.32 -17.35
CA ILE A 39 7.61 -5.51 -15.88
C ILE A 39 6.33 -4.90 -15.31
N LEU A 40 5.89 -3.74 -15.79
CA LEU A 40 4.66 -3.09 -15.34
C LEU A 40 3.39 -3.80 -15.82
N ALA A 41 3.43 -4.44 -16.98
CA ALA A 41 2.32 -5.20 -17.56
C ALA A 41 2.18 -6.59 -16.92
N THR A 42 3.24 -7.12 -16.33
CA THR A 42 3.26 -8.42 -15.67
C THR A 42 2.55 -8.38 -14.32
N GLU A 43 1.64 -9.33 -14.08
CA GLU A 43 0.90 -9.44 -12.82
C GLU A 43 1.85 -9.73 -11.65
N ILE A 44 1.65 -9.03 -10.52
CA ILE A 44 2.49 -9.16 -9.34
C ILE A 44 2.12 -10.43 -8.56
N SER A 45 2.86 -11.52 -8.85
CA SER A 45 2.77 -12.79 -8.12
C SER A 45 3.73 -12.86 -6.93
N PRO A 46 3.30 -13.40 -5.77
CA PRO A 46 4.21 -13.73 -4.66
C PRO A 46 5.05 -15.00 -4.89
N GLU A 47 4.67 -15.89 -5.82
CA GLU A 47 5.27 -17.22 -5.93
C GLU A 47 5.91 -17.50 -7.31
N LEU A 48 7.11 -18.08 -7.26
CA LEU A 48 7.84 -18.71 -8.37
C LEU A 48 7.58 -20.23 -8.39
N VAL A 49 6.37 -20.69 -8.02
CA VAL A 49 6.03 -22.11 -8.05
C VAL A 49 5.41 -22.44 -9.41
N PRO A 50 6.07 -23.24 -10.26
CA PRO A 50 5.51 -23.61 -11.56
C PRO A 50 4.31 -24.55 -11.37
N GLY A 51 3.12 -24.15 -11.84
CA GLY A 51 2.01 -25.08 -12.10
C GLY A 51 0.73 -24.96 -11.26
N GLU A 52 0.65 -24.06 -10.27
CA GLU A 52 -0.60 -23.76 -9.57
C GLU A 52 -1.15 -22.38 -9.97
N GLU A 53 -2.49 -22.21 -9.93
CA GLU A 53 -3.12 -20.91 -10.16
C GLU A 53 -2.53 -19.89 -9.18
N VAL A 54 -1.82 -18.92 -9.75
CA VAL A 54 -1.03 -17.94 -9.03
C VAL A 54 -1.95 -17.08 -8.18
N GLN A 55 -1.92 -17.29 -6.86
CA GLN A 55 -2.74 -16.50 -5.95
C GLN A 55 -2.13 -15.10 -5.77
N ALA A 56 -2.74 -14.09 -6.39
CA ALA A 56 -2.27 -12.70 -6.33
C ALA A 56 -2.08 -12.23 -4.87
N THR A 57 -0.97 -11.55 -4.54
CA THR A 57 -0.65 -11.14 -3.16
C THR A 57 -1.77 -10.31 -2.52
N GLU A 58 -2.44 -9.48 -3.32
CA GLU A 58 -3.57 -8.65 -2.89
C GLU A 58 -4.78 -9.46 -2.40
N SER A 59 -4.92 -10.72 -2.79
CA SER A 59 -5.97 -11.60 -2.25
C SER A 59 -5.80 -11.85 -0.75
N PHE A 60 -4.58 -11.79 -0.23
CA PHE A 60 -4.26 -12.03 1.18
C PHE A 60 -4.12 -10.74 2.00
N VAL A 61 -3.62 -9.66 1.40
CA VAL A 61 -3.37 -8.39 2.11
C VAL A 61 -4.40 -7.31 1.80
N GLY A 62 -5.28 -7.53 0.82
CA GLY A 62 -6.17 -6.54 0.25
C GLY A 62 -5.51 -5.70 -0.85
N PRO A 63 -6.31 -4.91 -1.60
CA PRO A 63 -5.80 -4.05 -2.65
C PRO A 63 -4.83 -3.00 -2.11
N TYR A 64 -3.65 -2.86 -2.70
CA TYR A 64 -2.64 -1.91 -2.22
C TYR A 64 -3.16 -0.47 -2.21
N ALA A 65 -4.07 -0.12 -3.13
CA ALA A 65 -4.73 1.19 -3.16
C ALA A 65 -5.44 1.52 -1.82
N LEU A 66 -6.21 0.58 -1.27
CA LEU A 66 -6.88 0.76 0.01
C LEU A 66 -5.90 0.66 1.19
N GLN A 67 -4.94 -0.27 1.13
CA GLN A 67 -3.97 -0.46 2.20
C GLN A 67 -3.05 0.75 2.38
N ASP A 68 -2.55 1.33 1.29
CA ASP A 68 -1.71 2.54 1.31
C ASP A 68 -2.54 3.77 1.74
N PHE A 69 -3.82 3.85 1.34
CA PHE A 69 -4.74 4.89 1.79
C PHE A 69 -4.95 4.83 3.32
N ASN A 70 -5.26 3.65 3.84
CA ASN A 70 -5.42 3.42 5.27
C ASN A 70 -4.14 3.74 6.04
N LEU A 71 -3.00 3.28 5.53
CA LEU A 71 -1.69 3.56 6.10
C LEU A 71 -1.44 5.05 6.22
N TYR A 72 -1.64 5.80 5.14
CA TYR A 72 -1.39 7.24 5.12
C TYR A 72 -2.23 7.97 6.18
N TYR A 73 -3.55 7.78 6.19
CA TYR A 73 -4.41 8.51 7.11
C TYR A 73 -4.26 8.08 8.57
N MET A 74 -3.93 6.80 8.81
CA MET A 74 -3.64 6.34 10.17
C MET A 74 -2.31 6.87 10.68
N THR A 75 -1.21 6.79 9.92
CA THR A 75 0.12 7.13 10.45
C THR A 75 0.43 8.61 10.36
N ARG A 76 -0.05 9.32 9.33
CA ARG A 76 0.18 10.75 9.18
C ARG A 76 -0.68 11.58 10.12
N TYR A 77 -1.94 11.18 10.30
CA TYR A 77 -2.96 11.98 10.99
C TYR A 77 -3.56 11.31 12.22
N GLY A 78 -3.30 10.02 12.48
CA GLY A 78 -3.89 9.33 13.63
C GLY A 78 -5.42 9.23 13.56
N MET A 79 -5.99 9.22 12.35
CA MET A 79 -7.45 9.24 12.19
C MET A 79 -8.10 7.96 12.70
N ALA A 80 -9.30 8.11 13.26
CA ALA A 80 -10.15 6.98 13.66
C ALA A 80 -10.55 6.14 12.42
N PRO A 81 -10.66 4.81 12.54
CA PRO A 81 -11.08 3.93 11.46
C PRO A 81 -12.36 4.37 10.73
N SER A 82 -13.42 4.76 11.42
CA SER A 82 -14.67 5.25 10.80
C SER A 82 -14.42 6.46 9.88
N LYS A 83 -13.54 7.38 10.30
CA LYS A 83 -13.17 8.54 9.49
C LYS A 83 -12.38 8.13 8.25
N ILE A 84 -11.47 7.16 8.38
CA ILE A 84 -10.71 6.62 7.25
C ILE A 84 -11.67 5.95 6.27
N ALA A 85 -12.62 5.14 6.74
CA ALA A 85 -13.64 4.48 5.91
C ALA A 85 -14.50 5.50 5.16
N PHE A 86 -14.94 6.59 5.83
CA PHE A 86 -15.69 7.67 5.19
C PHE A 86 -14.89 8.35 4.07
N LEU A 87 -13.61 8.66 4.32
CA LEU A 87 -12.74 9.29 3.32
C LEU A 87 -12.45 8.35 2.15
N ALA A 88 -12.20 7.07 2.43
CA ALA A 88 -12.00 6.06 1.42
C ALA A 88 -13.25 5.89 0.56
N TRP A 89 -14.43 5.82 1.17
CA TRP A 89 -15.69 5.70 0.42
C TRP A 89 -15.90 6.91 -0.48
N SER A 90 -15.71 8.12 0.06
CA SER A 90 -15.81 9.36 -0.72
C SER A 90 -14.85 9.40 -1.91
N ALA A 91 -13.65 8.82 -1.78
CA ALA A 91 -12.64 8.79 -2.84
C ALA A 91 -12.84 7.66 -3.86
N TRP A 92 -13.41 6.52 -3.46
CA TRP A 92 -13.35 5.28 -4.23
C TRP A 92 -14.71 4.68 -4.61
N HIS A 93 -15.83 5.15 -4.08
CA HIS A 93 -17.14 4.52 -4.35
C HIS A 93 -17.61 4.66 -5.81
N ASP A 94 -17.10 5.65 -6.55
CA ASP A 94 -17.45 5.90 -7.96
C ASP A 94 -16.17 6.11 -8.77
N ALA A 95 -15.85 5.15 -9.65
CA ALA A 95 -14.67 5.19 -10.50
C ALA A 95 -14.73 6.28 -11.59
N THR A 96 -15.91 6.85 -11.84
CA THR A 96 -16.12 7.93 -12.81
C THR A 96 -15.98 9.33 -12.20
N ALA A 97 -15.95 9.42 -10.87
CA ALA A 97 -15.77 10.66 -10.13
C ALA A 97 -14.30 10.94 -9.79
N GLY A 98 -13.95 12.23 -9.65
CA GLY A 98 -12.59 12.64 -9.28
C GLY A 98 -11.58 12.53 -10.43
N GLY A 99 -10.32 12.27 -10.09
CA GLY A 99 -9.22 12.19 -11.06
C GLY A 99 -8.34 10.98 -10.80
N TRP A 100 -7.91 10.33 -11.89
CA TRP A 100 -6.98 9.21 -11.85
C TRP A 100 -5.55 9.66 -12.17
N PRO A 101 -4.53 9.03 -11.56
CA PRO A 101 -3.14 9.32 -11.90
C PRO A 101 -2.84 9.08 -13.39
N VAL A 102 -1.95 9.90 -13.94
CA VAL A 102 -1.46 9.74 -15.32
C VAL A 102 -0.81 8.36 -15.50
N GLY A 103 -1.08 7.73 -16.64
CA GLY A 103 -0.52 6.42 -17.00
C GLY A 103 -1.14 5.24 -16.26
N LEU A 104 -2.25 5.44 -15.53
CA LEU A 104 -3.03 4.33 -14.98
C LEU A 104 -4.00 3.79 -16.04
N PRO A 105 -3.90 2.50 -16.42
CA PRO A 105 -4.83 1.86 -17.36
C PRO A 105 -6.27 1.95 -16.87
N GLU A 106 -7.23 2.05 -17.78
CA GLU A 106 -8.66 2.07 -17.43
C GLU A 106 -9.09 0.79 -16.71
N THR A 107 -8.51 -0.35 -17.07
CA THR A 107 -8.73 -1.64 -16.40
C THR A 107 -8.27 -1.68 -14.96
N ALA A 108 -7.38 -0.77 -14.55
CA ALA A 108 -6.91 -0.64 -13.17
C ALA A 108 -7.72 0.37 -12.35
N ARG A 109 -8.69 1.07 -12.98
CA ARG A 109 -9.59 2.01 -12.29
C ARG A 109 -10.73 1.22 -11.66
N ARG A 110 -10.76 1.17 -10.34
CA ARG A 110 -11.72 0.36 -9.59
C ARG A 110 -12.51 1.22 -8.59
N ALA A 111 -13.80 0.94 -8.52
CA ALA A 111 -14.64 1.41 -7.44
C ALA A 111 -14.69 0.36 -6.31
N TYR A 112 -14.80 0.82 -5.06
CA TYR A 112 -14.99 -0.05 -3.90
C TYR A 112 -16.25 0.35 -3.15
N ASP A 113 -17.10 -0.63 -2.83
CA ASP A 113 -18.24 -0.37 -1.97
C ASP A 113 -17.80 -0.21 -0.49
N LEU A 114 -18.71 0.27 0.35
CA LEU A 114 -18.41 0.50 1.76
C LEU A 114 -18.07 -0.79 2.52
N ALA A 115 -18.66 -1.93 2.14
CA ALA A 115 -18.42 -3.22 2.78
C ALA A 115 -17.01 -3.74 2.44
N GLU A 116 -16.56 -3.62 1.20
CA GLU A 116 -15.19 -3.89 0.77
C GLU A 116 -14.19 -3.01 1.53
N ILE A 117 -14.45 -1.70 1.61
CA ILE A 117 -13.60 -0.75 2.33
C ILE A 117 -13.48 -1.14 3.80
N ARG A 118 -14.61 -1.40 4.48
CA ARG A 118 -14.63 -1.82 5.88
C ARG A 118 -13.83 -3.11 6.08
N LYS A 119 -14.08 -4.13 5.24
CA LYS A 119 -13.37 -5.43 5.30
C LYS A 119 -11.86 -5.24 5.21
N TRP A 120 -11.40 -4.43 4.26
CA TRP A 120 -9.96 -4.24 4.05
C TRP A 120 -9.31 -3.33 5.09
N LEU A 121 -10.06 -2.37 5.65
CA LEU A 121 -9.62 -1.57 6.80
C LEU A 121 -9.50 -2.42 8.06
N GLU A 122 -10.46 -3.32 8.32
CA GLU A 122 -10.38 -4.25 9.45
C GLU A 122 -9.13 -5.15 9.33
N LEU A 123 -8.88 -5.71 8.13
CA LEU A 123 -7.69 -6.49 7.86
C LEU A 123 -6.41 -5.66 8.05
N PHE A 124 -6.40 -4.43 7.53
CA PHE A 124 -5.29 -3.49 7.71
C PHE A 124 -4.95 -3.32 9.19
N LEU A 125 -5.94 -3.01 10.03
CA LEU A 125 -5.75 -2.78 11.47
C LEU A 125 -5.17 -4.02 12.16
N LYS A 126 -5.78 -5.20 11.93
CA LYS A 126 -5.29 -6.46 12.51
C LYS A 126 -3.82 -6.71 12.15
N ARG A 127 -3.49 -6.60 10.86
CA ARG A 127 -2.14 -6.88 10.36
C ARG A 127 -1.15 -5.80 10.78
N PHE A 128 -1.53 -4.53 10.76
CA PHE A 128 -0.64 -3.44 11.08
C PHE A 128 -0.14 -3.54 12.52
N PHE A 129 -1.02 -3.85 13.47
CA PHE A 129 -0.62 -4.07 14.85
C PHE A 129 0.16 -5.39 15.01
N ALA A 130 -0.36 -6.51 14.49
CA ALA A 130 0.27 -7.82 14.65
C ALA A 130 1.68 -7.93 14.02
N ASN A 131 2.00 -7.11 13.01
CA ASN A 131 3.30 -7.15 12.33
C ASN A 131 4.29 -6.10 12.86
N GLN A 132 4.00 -5.41 13.96
CA GLN A 132 4.91 -4.38 14.47
C GLN A 132 6.28 -4.92 14.90
N PHE A 133 6.34 -6.13 15.44
CA PHE A 133 7.62 -6.76 15.81
C PHE A 133 8.59 -6.85 14.62
N LYS A 134 8.08 -7.05 13.40
CA LYS A 134 8.90 -7.07 12.18
C LYS A 134 9.52 -5.72 11.88
N ARG A 135 8.88 -4.63 12.30
CA ARG A 135 9.36 -3.25 12.12
C ARG A 135 10.41 -2.84 13.15
N SER A 136 10.39 -3.45 14.34
CA SER A 136 11.33 -3.10 15.43
C SER A 136 12.81 -3.33 15.07
N ALA A 137 13.10 -4.25 14.14
CA ALA A 137 14.46 -4.60 13.73
C ALA A 137 14.72 -4.36 12.22
N VAL A 138 14.12 -3.32 11.62
CA VAL A 138 14.31 -3.03 10.19
C VAL A 138 15.72 -2.49 9.87
N PRO A 139 16.32 -2.89 8.72
CA PRO A 139 17.55 -2.29 8.19
C PRO A 139 17.45 -0.78 8.01
N ASN A 140 18.58 -0.13 7.78
CA ASN A 140 18.61 1.29 7.44
C ASN A 140 18.05 1.53 6.04
N GLY A 141 17.49 2.71 5.82
CA GLY A 141 16.90 3.11 4.56
C GLY A 141 16.28 4.51 4.64
N PRO A 142 16.03 5.16 3.50
CA PRO A 142 15.56 6.54 3.47
C PRO A 142 14.03 6.62 3.67
N LYS A 143 13.60 7.69 4.32
CA LYS A 143 12.21 8.16 4.25
C LYS A 143 12.01 8.88 2.90
N ILE A 144 10.91 8.58 2.21
CA ILE A 144 10.62 9.15 0.87
C ILE A 144 9.34 10.00 0.90
N SER A 145 8.27 9.53 1.55
CA SER A 145 6.98 10.23 1.58
C SER A 145 6.84 11.20 2.76
N SER A 146 6.11 12.30 2.54
CA SER A 146 5.66 13.22 3.61
C SER A 146 4.68 12.57 4.59
N GLY A 147 4.01 11.49 4.17
CA GLY A 147 3.15 10.66 5.00
C GLY A 147 3.90 9.94 6.14
N GLY A 148 5.24 9.89 6.08
CA GLY A 148 6.07 9.20 7.06
C GLY A 148 6.67 7.91 6.52
N ALA A 149 7.58 7.34 7.31
CA ALA A 149 8.12 5.99 7.15
C ALA A 149 7.83 5.14 8.40
N LEU A 150 7.94 3.83 8.29
CA LEU A 150 7.65 2.91 9.40
C LEU A 150 8.88 2.50 10.23
N SER A 151 9.92 3.34 10.23
CA SER A 151 11.12 3.09 11.02
C SER A 151 10.84 3.32 12.50
N PRO A 152 11.22 2.37 13.40
CA PRO A 152 11.11 2.54 14.85
C PRO A 152 12.08 3.62 15.38
N ARG A 153 13.05 4.02 14.55
CA ARG A 153 14.03 5.08 14.81
C ARG A 153 13.58 6.44 14.28
N GLY A 154 12.44 6.51 13.58
CA GLY A 154 11.93 7.71 12.93
C GLY A 154 10.46 7.94 13.26
N ASP A 155 9.60 7.95 12.23
CA ASP A 155 8.22 8.44 12.37
C ASP A 155 7.27 7.50 13.12
N TRP A 156 7.57 6.19 13.26
CA TRP A 156 6.63 5.22 13.83
C TRP A 156 7.18 4.46 15.03
N ARG A 157 6.76 4.86 16.23
CA ARG A 157 7.18 4.26 17.51
C ARG A 157 5.97 3.61 18.19
N MET A 158 5.81 2.30 18.01
CA MET A 158 4.72 1.52 18.60
C MET A 158 5.28 0.26 19.30
N PRO A 159 4.74 -0.12 20.48
CA PRO A 159 5.08 -1.39 21.12
C PRO A 159 4.79 -2.59 20.21
N SER A 160 5.64 -3.61 20.23
CA SER A 160 5.49 -4.79 19.36
C SER A 160 4.36 -5.73 19.80
N ASP A 161 3.89 -5.55 21.03
CA ASP A 161 2.84 -6.28 21.74
C ASP A 161 1.54 -5.47 21.87
N ALA A 162 1.44 -4.31 21.21
CA ALA A 162 0.22 -3.50 21.19
C ALA A 162 -0.93 -4.23 20.47
N SER A 163 -2.15 -4.13 21.02
CA SER A 163 -3.37 -4.68 20.42
C SER A 163 -4.12 -3.66 19.56
N ALA A 164 -4.75 -4.13 18.48
CA ALA A 164 -5.67 -3.35 17.64
C ALA A 164 -7.09 -3.21 18.23
N THR A 165 -7.37 -3.80 19.41
CA THR A 165 -8.75 -3.94 19.94
C THR A 165 -9.55 -2.64 19.92
N ALA A 166 -9.01 -1.53 20.41
CA ALA A 166 -9.76 -0.28 20.47
C ALA A 166 -10.10 0.29 19.07
N TRP A 167 -9.28 0.02 18.06
CA TRP A 167 -9.52 0.45 16.68
C TRP A 167 -10.57 -0.44 16.02
N LEU A 168 -10.55 -1.74 16.31
CA LEU A 168 -11.57 -2.68 15.82
C LEU A 168 -12.94 -2.37 16.43
N VAL A 169 -13.00 -2.11 17.74
CA VAL A 169 -14.25 -1.69 18.40
C VAL A 169 -14.78 -0.39 17.79
N GLU A 170 -13.92 0.59 17.53
CA GLU A 170 -14.33 1.85 16.89
C GLU A 170 -14.91 1.61 15.49
N LEU A 171 -14.31 0.72 14.70
CA LEU A 171 -14.83 0.35 13.38
C LEU A 171 -16.12 -0.46 13.45
N ASP A 172 -16.33 -1.24 14.51
CA ASP A 172 -17.48 -2.13 14.62
C ASP A 172 -18.78 -1.42 15.03
N VAL A 173 -18.66 -0.38 15.84
CA VAL A 173 -19.81 0.39 16.36
C VAL A 173 -20.23 1.56 15.49
N ASN A 174 -19.51 1.83 14.40
CA ASN A 174 -19.77 2.90 13.43
C ASN A 174 -19.95 2.34 12.01
#